data_AF-A0A316VZC0-F1
#
_entry.id   AF-A0A316VZC0-F1
#
_cell.length_a   1.000
_cell.length_b   1.000
_cell.length_c   1.000
_cell.angle_alpha   90.00
_cell.angle_beta   90.00
_cell.angle_gamma   90.00
#
_symmetry.space_group_name_H-M   'P 1'
#
loop_
_entity.id
_entity.type
_entity.pdbx_description
1 polymer ?
#
loop_
_entity_poly.entity_id
_entity_poly.type
_entity_poly.pdbx_seq_one_letter_code
_entity_poly.pdbx_strand_id
1 'polypeptide(L)'
;MCNHVDSLANEGWRVAVVGYAGVAVPSNLRRSSIKHHHLATPPAYIARLPRLLFAFVAPFKVLWQSAVLFLELTTQVQPPPELLLVQTPPALPTLFVVRVASLLLQSRVIIDWHNLGYTILALRMGAKSPLVALARHLERLTGRNAYAHLFVTHAMRTRLAQEWALRGKKLTLYDRPPAHFRKRNPEETHRLWTTLAPTISPSCNDFWPAHSLPRTTPFTSESGPSAVEIARQETAAAALVTQRSPEAASSPESLLRDDRPALVVSSTSWTADEDFSILLKAAGIYERRARQLVAVAEANQTSASSPTLEEPIASGDAFDRARRRLSSSSHRATGSGSGSVEYASSASGSMREKSRKRASVSAEEAFGPTRLPNEPAEMLPKVLILVTGKGELRAHYEQEIARLESAEEWKWVRIRTVWLEAADYPVLLGESGGQRVGDATTNRAQKRLIGAPFEQVLRTLGCLCMHLRLV
;
A
#
# COMPACT_ATOMS: atom_id res chain seq x y z
N MET A 1 1.86 4.22 17.42
CA MET A 1 1.62 4.13 18.88
C MET A 1 0.14 4.06 19.23
N CYS A 2 -0.74 4.92 18.70
CA CYS A 2 -2.17 4.92 19.05
C CYS A 2 -2.83 3.54 18.94
N ASN A 3 -2.54 2.77 17.89
CA ASN A 3 -3.08 1.41 17.71
C ASN A 3 -2.60 0.44 18.81
N HIS A 4 -1.34 0.53 19.24
CA HIS A 4 -0.83 -0.29 20.35
C HIS A 4 -1.54 0.02 21.66
N VAL A 5 -1.71 1.32 21.96
CA VAL A 5 -2.43 1.79 23.16
C VAL A 5 -3.87 1.29 23.14
N ASP A 6 -4.58 1.48 22.02
CA ASP A 6 -5.97 1.05 21.88
C ASP A 6 -6.10 -0.47 22.00
N SER A 7 -5.23 -1.24 21.35
CA SER A 7 -5.24 -2.71 21.42
C SER A 7 -4.98 -3.22 22.83
N LEU A 8 -3.99 -2.68 23.54
CA LEU A 8 -3.69 -3.08 24.92
C LEU A 8 -4.86 -2.73 25.86
N ALA A 9 -5.44 -1.54 25.71
CA ALA A 9 -6.59 -1.12 26.50
C ALA A 9 -7.83 -2.00 26.23
N ASN A 10 -8.06 -2.42 24.98
CA ASN A 10 -9.15 -3.34 24.62
C ASN A 10 -8.97 -4.74 25.22
N GLU A 11 -7.73 -5.19 25.42
CA GLU A 11 -7.38 -6.45 26.10
C GLU A 11 -7.37 -6.31 27.64
N GLY A 12 -7.87 -5.20 28.19
CA GLY A 12 -8.02 -4.99 29.63
C GLY A 12 -6.76 -4.53 30.36
N TRP A 13 -5.69 -4.16 29.66
CA TRP A 13 -4.49 -3.61 30.29
C TRP A 13 -4.73 -2.16 30.75
N ARG A 14 -4.11 -1.80 31.88
CA ARG A 14 -3.92 -0.38 32.26
C ARG A 14 -2.73 0.16 31.48
N VAL A 15 -2.94 1.22 30.73
CA VAL A 15 -1.91 1.76 29.82
C VAL A 15 -1.50 3.16 30.27
N ALA A 16 -0.20 3.37 30.49
CA ALA A 16 0.38 4.69 30.67
C ALA A 16 1.00 5.15 29.35
N VAL A 17 0.57 6.32 28.87
CA VAL A 17 1.12 6.96 27.65
C VAL A 17 2.03 8.09 28.08
N VAL A 18 3.33 7.91 27.91
CA VAL A 18 4.35 8.91 28.24
C VAL A 18 4.79 9.64 26.99
N GLY A 19 4.61 10.96 26.94
CA GLY A 19 4.97 11.76 25.76
C GLY A 19 4.86 13.26 26.00
N TYR A 20 5.17 14.06 24.99
CA TYR A 20 5.01 15.51 25.07
C TYR A 20 3.53 15.92 24.96
N ALA A 21 3.17 17.01 25.63
CA ALA A 21 1.85 17.62 25.50
C ALA A 21 1.72 18.40 24.16
N GLY A 22 0.49 18.82 23.82
CA GLY A 22 0.23 19.76 22.72
C GLY A 22 -0.42 19.16 21.48
N VAL A 23 -0.61 17.84 21.42
CA VAL A 23 -1.35 17.17 20.35
C VAL A 23 -2.69 16.66 20.88
N ALA A 24 -3.76 16.91 20.13
CA ALA A 24 -5.10 16.41 20.48
C ALA A 24 -5.11 14.88 20.51
N VAL A 25 -5.43 14.31 21.66
CA VAL A 25 -5.54 12.85 21.84
C VAL A 25 -6.84 12.36 21.15
N PRO A 26 -6.77 11.33 20.29
CA PRO A 26 -7.95 10.70 19.69
C PRO A 26 -8.99 10.28 20.73
N SER A 27 -10.28 10.40 20.42
CA SER A 27 -11.38 10.11 21.38
C SER A 27 -11.31 8.68 21.94
N ASN A 28 -10.92 7.72 21.11
CA ASN A 28 -10.75 6.32 21.52
C ASN A 28 -9.63 6.10 22.56
N LEU A 29 -8.73 7.06 22.77
CA LEU A 29 -7.66 6.98 23.77
C LEU A 29 -7.94 7.79 25.05
N ARG A 30 -9.14 8.36 25.20
CA ARG A 30 -9.56 9.16 26.36
C ARG A 30 -10.33 8.34 27.41
N ARG A 31 -10.00 7.07 27.56
CA ARG A 31 -10.68 6.13 28.47
C ARG A 31 -10.02 6.12 29.84
N SER A 32 -10.74 5.74 30.89
CA SER A 32 -10.21 5.66 32.26
C SER A 32 -9.07 4.65 32.45
N SER A 33 -8.99 3.62 31.60
CA SER A 33 -7.88 2.65 31.61
C SER A 33 -6.57 3.19 31.04
N ILE A 34 -6.58 4.39 30.42
CA ILE A 34 -5.43 5.01 29.78
C ILE A 34 -5.08 6.29 30.55
N LYS A 35 -3.89 6.32 31.15
CA LYS A 35 -3.36 7.50 31.84
C LYS A 35 -2.29 8.19 30.99
N HIS A 36 -2.47 9.48 30.75
CA HIS A 36 -1.53 10.29 29.98
C HIS A 36 -0.53 10.97 30.92
N HIS A 37 0.76 10.80 30.62
CA HIS A 37 1.90 11.33 31.37
C HIS A 37 2.68 12.28 30.47
N HIS A 38 2.74 13.55 30.86
CA HIS A 38 3.30 14.61 30.03
C HIS A 38 4.73 14.95 30.44
N LEU A 39 5.67 14.74 29.52
CA LEU A 39 7.07 15.09 29.73
C LEU A 39 7.25 16.61 29.74
N ALA A 40 7.94 17.11 30.77
CA ALA A 40 8.31 18.52 30.85
C ALA A 40 9.21 18.93 29.67
N THR A 41 8.80 19.97 28.96
CA THR A 41 9.59 20.55 27.88
C THR A 41 10.49 21.67 28.40
N PRO A 42 11.73 21.80 27.90
CA PRO A 42 12.56 22.97 28.20
C PRO A 42 11.83 24.26 27.80
N PRO A 43 12.04 25.38 28.52
CA PRO A 43 11.43 26.66 28.19
C PRO A 43 11.65 27.11 26.74
N ALA A 44 10.63 27.73 26.14
CA ALA A 44 10.61 28.09 24.71
C ALA A 44 11.73 29.07 24.29
N TYR A 45 12.27 29.88 25.20
CA TYR A 45 13.36 30.82 24.90
C TYR A 45 14.67 30.10 24.55
N ILE A 46 14.89 28.87 25.04
CA ILE A 46 16.08 28.08 24.75
C ILE A 46 16.16 27.75 23.25
N ALA A 47 15.01 27.60 22.59
CA ALA A 47 14.93 27.37 21.15
C ALA A 47 15.26 28.62 20.31
N ARG A 48 15.31 29.82 20.91
CA ARG A 48 15.59 31.09 20.24
C ARG A 48 17.06 31.51 20.34
N LEU A 49 17.91 30.72 20.98
CA LEU A 49 19.33 31.04 21.17
C LEU A 49 20.12 30.96 19.85
N PRO A 50 21.15 31.81 19.65
CA PRO A 50 22.07 31.76 18.51
C PRO A 50 22.69 30.37 18.28
N ARG A 51 22.96 30.04 17.01
CA ARG A 51 23.49 28.72 16.58
C ARG A 51 24.77 28.27 17.30
N LEU A 52 25.63 29.20 17.71
CA LEU A 52 26.84 28.92 18.50
C LEU A 52 26.52 28.40 19.90
N LEU A 53 25.52 28.97 20.57
CA LEU A 53 25.06 28.49 21.89
C LEU A 53 24.31 27.17 21.76
N PHE A 54 23.69 26.89 20.61
CA PHE A 54 23.00 25.62 20.36
C PHE A 54 23.91 24.40 20.51
N ALA A 55 25.19 24.50 20.18
CA ALA A 55 26.15 23.40 20.34
C ALA A 55 26.34 22.98 21.81
N PHE A 56 26.24 23.93 22.75
CA PHE A 56 26.32 23.67 24.20
C PHE A 56 24.96 23.32 24.81
N VAL A 57 23.90 23.94 24.30
CA VAL A 57 22.53 23.74 24.77
C VAL A 57 21.98 22.36 24.36
N ALA A 58 22.34 21.85 23.18
CA ALA A 58 21.79 20.60 22.67
C ALA A 58 22.16 19.37 23.55
N PRO A 59 23.42 19.15 23.97
CA PRO A 59 23.76 18.09 24.92
C PRO A 59 23.04 18.24 26.26
N PHE A 60 22.98 19.45 26.82
CA PHE A 60 22.27 19.71 28.07
C PHE A 60 20.77 19.39 27.94
N LYS A 61 20.15 19.79 26.84
CA LYS A 61 18.75 19.48 26.53
C LYS A 61 18.50 17.98 26.46
N VAL A 62 19.38 17.22 25.80
CA VAL A 62 19.29 15.76 25.72
C VAL A 62 19.41 15.12 27.11
N LEU A 63 20.34 15.59 27.95
CA LEU A 63 20.50 15.11 29.33
C LEU A 63 19.27 15.42 30.19
N TRP A 64 18.77 16.65 30.12
CA TRP A 64 17.54 17.05 30.81
C TRP A 64 16.35 16.19 30.39
N GLN A 65 16.11 16.04 29.08
CA GLN A 65 15.03 15.20 28.56
C GLN A 65 15.19 13.73 28.99
N SER A 66 16.42 13.22 29.06
CA SER A 66 16.71 11.87 29.54
C SER A 66 16.38 11.71 31.02
N ALA A 67 16.75 12.68 31.85
CA ALA A 67 16.45 12.69 33.28
C ALA A 67 14.95 12.80 33.55
N VAL A 68 14.25 13.70 32.86
CA VAL A 68 12.79 13.84 32.96
C VAL A 68 12.08 12.55 32.57
N LEU A 69 12.45 11.94 31.45
CA LEU A 69 11.88 10.65 31.03
C LEU A 69 12.16 9.54 32.05
N PHE A 70 13.39 9.47 32.57
CA PHE A 70 13.77 8.47 33.57
C PHE A 70 12.94 8.63 34.85
N LEU A 71 12.82 9.85 35.38
CA LEU A 71 12.07 10.14 36.60
C LEU A 71 10.58 9.87 36.39
N GLU A 72 10.01 10.27 35.25
CA GLU A 72 8.60 10.01 34.93
C GLU A 72 8.30 8.50 34.93
N LEU A 73 9.12 7.71 34.24
CA LEU A 73 8.96 6.25 34.14
C LEU A 73 9.11 5.53 35.48
N THR A 74 10.00 6.01 36.35
CA THR A 74 10.36 5.32 37.60
C THR A 74 9.58 5.78 38.83
N THR A 75 9.02 7.00 38.81
CA THR A 75 8.35 7.58 39.98
C THR A 75 6.87 7.87 39.75
N GLN A 76 6.52 8.45 38.59
CA GLN A 76 5.17 8.97 38.34
C GLN A 76 4.21 7.92 37.77
N VAL A 77 4.71 7.01 36.92
CA VAL A 77 3.92 5.92 36.35
C VAL A 77 3.61 4.91 37.47
N GLN A 78 2.35 4.91 37.92
CA GLN A 78 1.85 4.04 38.98
C GLN A 78 0.63 3.25 38.51
N PRO A 79 0.58 1.92 38.73
CA PRO A 79 1.64 1.09 39.35
C PRO A 79 2.90 1.02 38.47
N PRO A 80 4.03 0.54 39.02
CA PRO A 80 5.24 0.30 38.23
C PRO A 80 4.92 -0.56 37.01
N PRO A 81 5.39 -0.19 35.80
CA PRO A 81 5.03 -0.88 34.58
C PRO A 81 5.67 -2.26 34.53
N GLU A 82 4.88 -3.30 34.28
CA GLU A 82 5.42 -4.65 33.97
C GLU A 82 6.03 -4.71 32.56
N LEU A 83 5.56 -3.84 31.67
CA LEU A 83 5.91 -3.80 30.26
C LEU A 83 6.16 -2.36 29.80
N LEU A 84 7.29 -2.13 29.14
CA LEU A 84 7.65 -0.85 28.51
C LEU A 84 7.71 -1.03 27.00
N LEU A 85 6.76 -0.44 26.28
CA LEU A 85 6.70 -0.46 24.82
C LEU A 85 7.21 0.88 24.25
N VAL A 86 8.25 0.84 23.42
CA VAL A 86 8.81 2.02 22.75
C VAL A 86 8.73 1.84 21.24
N GLN A 87 8.20 2.83 20.52
CA GLN A 87 8.24 2.87 19.06
C GLN A 87 9.33 3.84 18.59
N THR A 88 10.23 3.37 17.73
CA THR A 88 11.29 4.21 17.17
C THR A 88 10.83 4.89 15.89
N PRO A 89 11.16 6.18 15.65
CA PRO A 89 11.94 7.11 16.48
C PRO A 89 11.06 7.83 17.54
N PRO A 90 11.67 8.49 18.55
CA PRO A 90 13.11 8.66 18.78
C PRO A 90 13.76 7.42 19.42
N ALA A 91 14.90 6.98 18.88
CA ALA A 91 15.67 5.88 19.43
C ALA A 91 16.71 6.34 20.47
N LEU A 92 17.40 7.44 20.22
CA LEU A 92 18.39 8.04 21.12
C LEU A 92 17.86 9.38 21.64
N PRO A 93 17.96 9.69 22.95
CA PRO A 93 18.48 8.86 24.06
C PRO A 93 17.45 7.85 24.62
N THR A 94 16.22 7.81 24.09
CA THR A 94 15.07 7.10 24.65
C THR A 94 15.34 5.63 24.99
N LEU A 95 15.92 4.85 24.06
CA LEU A 95 16.19 3.42 24.29
C LEU A 95 17.19 3.19 25.42
N PHE A 96 18.17 4.08 25.58
CA PHE A 96 19.10 4.03 26.71
C PHE A 96 18.36 4.24 28.03
N VAL A 97 17.56 5.30 28.11
CA VAL A 97 16.78 5.65 29.32
C VAL A 97 15.81 4.54 29.70
N VAL A 98 15.05 4.04 28.73
CA VAL A 98 14.07 2.96 28.95
C VAL A 98 14.76 1.68 29.40
N ARG A 99 15.96 1.38 28.88
CA ARG A 99 16.74 0.23 29.31
C ARG A 99 17.15 0.35 30.78
N VAL A 100 17.70 1.49 31.18
CA VAL A 100 18.09 1.72 32.58
C VAL A 100 16.87 1.68 33.50
N ALA A 101 15.77 2.34 33.13
CA ALA A 101 14.51 2.30 33.89
C ALA A 101 13.96 0.87 33.99
N SER A 102 14.01 0.07 32.92
CA SER A 102 13.53 -1.32 32.92
C SER A 102 14.32 -2.23 33.86
N LEU A 103 15.63 -1.99 34.02
CA LEU A 103 16.45 -2.75 34.97
C LEU A 103 16.07 -2.43 36.41
N LEU A 104 15.80 -1.16 36.72
CA LEU A 104 15.38 -0.72 38.05
C LEU A 104 13.99 -1.25 38.42
N LEU A 105 13.06 -1.21 37.45
CA LEU A 105 11.66 -1.57 37.64
C LEU A 105 11.38 -3.06 37.39
N GLN A 106 12.39 -3.83 36.96
CA GLN A 106 12.27 -5.22 36.51
C GLN A 106 11.23 -5.40 35.37
N SER A 107 10.99 -4.35 34.59
CA SER A 107 10.03 -4.34 33.49
C SER A 107 10.58 -5.06 32.26
N ARG A 108 9.71 -5.67 31.47
CA ARG A 108 10.05 -6.20 30.15
C ARG A 108 9.98 -5.08 29.11
N VAL A 109 11.02 -4.93 28.29
CA VAL A 109 11.05 -3.93 27.22
C VAL A 109 10.63 -4.54 25.89
N ILE A 110 9.68 -3.92 25.19
CA ILE A 110 9.35 -4.20 23.80
C ILE A 110 9.76 -2.99 22.95
N ILE A 111 10.51 -3.25 21.88
CA ILE A 111 10.91 -2.22 20.92
C ILE A 111 10.16 -2.45 19.61
N ASP A 112 9.37 -1.47 19.19
CA ASP A 112 8.71 -1.43 17.90
C ASP A 112 9.53 -0.61 16.90
N TRP A 113 10.24 -1.32 16.02
CA TRP A 113 11.08 -0.75 14.99
C TRP A 113 10.23 -0.28 13.82
N HIS A 114 9.92 1.02 13.79
CA HIS A 114 9.14 1.65 12.72
C HIS A 114 10.05 2.37 11.72
N ASN A 115 11.00 3.17 12.22
CA ASN A 115 12.13 3.69 11.45
C ASN A 115 13.40 3.71 12.31
N LEU A 116 14.56 3.82 11.66
CA LEU A 116 15.88 3.89 12.32
C LEU A 116 16.28 5.36 12.50
N GLY A 117 16.66 5.72 13.72
CA GLY A 117 17.06 7.09 14.05
C GLY A 117 18.29 7.53 13.26
N TYR A 118 19.30 6.64 13.12
CA TYR A 118 20.51 6.96 12.37
C TYR A 118 20.26 7.18 10.88
N THR A 119 19.27 6.52 10.26
CA THR A 119 18.97 6.72 8.83
C THR A 119 18.31 8.08 8.60
N ILE A 120 17.43 8.51 9.50
CA ILE A 120 16.83 9.85 9.45
C ILE A 120 17.90 10.93 9.64
N LEU A 121 18.85 10.69 10.55
CA LEU A 121 19.98 11.58 10.76
C LEU A 121 20.90 11.64 9.52
N ALA A 122 21.09 10.51 8.84
CA ALA A 122 21.86 10.41 7.61
C ALA A 122 21.29 11.27 6.47
N LEU A 123 19.95 11.42 6.40
CA LEU A 123 19.31 12.29 5.41
C LEU A 123 19.67 13.77 5.62
N ARG A 124 19.90 14.19 6.88
CA ARG A 124 20.24 15.59 7.21
C ARG A 124 21.73 15.90 7.16
N MET A 125 22.56 14.98 7.64
CA MET A 125 24.00 15.21 7.82
C MET A 125 24.88 14.47 6.81
N GLY A 126 24.26 13.68 5.92
CA GLY A 126 24.95 12.81 4.98
C GLY A 126 25.36 11.48 5.60
N ALA A 127 25.24 10.38 4.84
CA ALA A 127 25.53 9.03 5.30
C ALA A 127 26.99 8.80 5.74
N LYS A 128 27.93 9.62 5.27
CA LYS A 128 29.37 9.55 5.59
C LYS A 128 29.75 10.31 6.87
N SER A 129 28.80 11.00 7.51
CA SER A 129 29.08 11.78 8.72
C SER A 129 29.49 10.88 9.90
N PRO A 130 30.57 11.20 10.64
CA PRO A 130 30.94 10.48 11.86
C PRO A 130 29.82 10.44 12.91
N LEU A 131 28.99 11.48 12.96
CA LEU A 131 27.86 11.55 13.89
C LEU A 131 26.76 10.53 13.55
N VAL A 132 26.57 10.23 12.27
CA VAL A 132 25.65 9.18 11.80
C VAL A 132 26.20 7.79 12.15
N ALA A 133 27.51 7.59 12.00
CA ALA A 133 28.16 6.34 12.41
C ALA A 133 28.03 6.10 13.93
N LEU A 134 28.25 7.15 14.73
CA LEU A 134 28.05 7.10 16.18
C LEU A 134 26.59 6.82 16.55
N ALA A 135 25.62 7.51 15.94
CA ALA A 135 24.20 7.27 16.17
C ALA A 135 23.81 5.83 15.82
N ARG A 136 24.30 5.29 14.70
CA ARG A 136 24.09 3.89 14.31
C ARG A 136 24.65 2.93 15.36
N HIS A 137 25.85 3.20 15.87
CA HIS A 137 26.48 2.36 16.90
C HIS A 137 25.68 2.39 18.21
N LEU A 138 25.30 3.57 18.70
CA LEU A 138 24.53 3.73 19.93
C LEU A 138 23.13 3.12 19.83
N GLU A 139 22.44 3.31 18.69
CA GLU A 139 21.11 2.74 18.44
C GLU A 139 21.20 1.21 18.38
N ARG A 140 22.22 0.66 17.71
CA ARG A 140 22.50 -0.78 17.71
C ARG A 140 22.77 -1.32 19.11
N LEU A 141 23.61 -0.63 19.89
CA LEU A 141 23.99 -1.07 21.23
C LEU A 141 22.79 -1.10 22.19
N THR A 142 22.03 0.00 22.23
CA THR A 142 20.89 0.16 23.13
C THR A 142 19.70 -0.69 22.74
N GLY A 143 19.47 -0.85 21.43
CA GLY A 143 18.40 -1.66 20.86
C GLY A 143 18.70 -3.15 20.76
N ARG A 144 19.91 -3.63 21.09
CA ARG A 144 20.30 -5.04 20.86
C ARG A 144 19.49 -6.05 21.66
N ASN A 145 19.16 -5.74 22.91
CA ASN A 145 18.48 -6.68 23.80
C ASN A 145 17.13 -6.10 24.23
N ALA A 146 16.05 -6.81 23.94
CA ALA A 146 14.70 -6.52 24.43
C ALA A 146 13.99 -7.84 24.75
N TYR A 147 12.86 -7.79 25.46
CA TYR A 147 11.99 -8.96 25.61
C TYR A 147 11.41 -9.37 24.25
N ALA A 148 10.93 -8.38 23.48
CA ALA A 148 10.53 -8.57 22.10
C ALA A 148 10.88 -7.37 21.21
N HIS A 149 11.08 -7.65 19.94
CA HIS A 149 11.23 -6.68 18.86
C HIS A 149 10.08 -6.86 17.87
N LEU A 150 9.33 -5.79 17.66
CA LEU A 150 8.30 -5.68 16.64
C LEU A 150 8.89 -4.95 15.43
N PHE A 151 8.51 -5.36 14.23
CA PHE A 151 9.01 -4.79 12.98
C PHE A 151 7.87 -4.55 12.02
N VAL A 152 7.85 -3.40 11.37
CA VAL A 152 6.86 -3.05 10.34
C VAL A 152 6.93 -3.93 9.09
N THR A 153 8.10 -4.53 8.80
CA THR A 153 8.30 -5.38 7.62
C THR A 153 9.19 -6.58 7.91
N HIS A 154 9.00 -7.65 7.13
CA HIS A 154 9.90 -8.81 7.16
C HIS A 154 11.32 -8.44 6.74
N ALA A 155 11.49 -7.55 5.77
CA ALA A 155 12.80 -7.09 5.31
C ALA A 155 13.58 -6.40 6.44
N MET A 156 12.95 -5.47 7.17
CA MET A 156 13.56 -4.80 8.32
C MET A 156 13.92 -5.79 9.43
N ARG A 157 13.02 -6.74 9.75
CA ARG A 157 13.29 -7.80 10.73
C ARG A 157 14.54 -8.59 10.35
N THR A 158 14.60 -9.12 9.13
CA THR A 158 15.70 -9.97 8.67
C THR A 158 17.03 -9.22 8.71
N ARG A 159 17.05 -7.99 8.18
CA ARG A 159 18.24 -7.15 8.15
C ARG A 159 18.76 -6.84 9.55
N LEU A 160 17.92 -6.34 10.45
CA LEU A 160 18.35 -5.96 11.80
C LEU A 160 18.69 -7.18 12.64
N ALA A 161 17.96 -8.29 12.51
CA ALA A 161 18.28 -9.54 13.20
C ALA A 161 19.68 -10.05 12.85
N GLN A 162 20.05 -10.01 11.57
CA GLN A 162 21.36 -10.44 11.07
C GLN A 162 22.46 -9.43 11.42
N GLU A 163 22.30 -8.16 11.02
CA GLU A 163 23.35 -7.16 11.19
C GLU A 163 23.61 -6.83 12.67
N TRP A 164 22.56 -6.75 13.49
CA TRP A 164 22.66 -6.24 14.86
C TRP A 164 22.72 -7.36 15.92
N ALA A 165 22.54 -8.62 15.51
CA ALA A 165 22.49 -9.78 16.39
C ALA A 165 21.53 -9.56 17.58
N LEU A 166 20.28 -9.18 17.23
CA LEU A 166 19.22 -8.83 18.18
C LEU A 166 18.83 -10.02 19.06
N ARG A 167 18.69 -9.77 20.36
CA ARG A 167 18.33 -10.75 21.40
C ARG A 167 16.92 -10.46 21.90
N GLY A 168 16.08 -11.49 21.91
CA GLY A 168 14.66 -11.40 22.23
C GLY A 168 13.77 -12.03 21.16
N LYS A 169 12.46 -12.07 21.41
CA LYS A 169 11.46 -12.49 20.42
C LYS A 169 11.43 -11.51 19.26
N LYS A 170 11.24 -11.97 18.02
CA LYS A 170 11.26 -11.13 16.82
C LYS A 170 9.97 -11.36 16.03
N LEU A 171 9.12 -10.36 15.93
CA LEU A 171 7.79 -10.47 15.31
C LEU A 171 7.63 -9.37 14.27
N THR A 172 7.08 -9.71 13.13
CA THR A 172 6.70 -8.71 12.13
C THR A 172 5.22 -8.38 12.31
N LEU A 173 4.92 -7.11 12.56
CA LEU A 173 3.57 -6.58 12.66
C LEU A 173 3.46 -5.45 11.63
N TYR A 174 2.71 -5.71 10.56
CA TYR A 174 2.46 -4.72 9.53
C TYR A 174 1.51 -3.63 10.03
N ASP A 175 1.76 -2.39 9.64
CA ASP A 175 0.85 -1.30 9.96
C ASP A 175 -0.53 -1.53 9.32
N ARG A 176 -1.55 -1.45 10.17
CA ARG A 176 -2.94 -1.49 9.73
C ARG A 176 -3.40 -0.04 9.47
N PRO A 177 -3.96 0.25 8.28
CA PRO A 177 -4.55 1.55 8.06
C PRO A 177 -5.74 1.76 9.02
N PRO A 178 -5.99 3.00 9.46
CA PRO A 178 -7.18 3.34 10.24
C PRO A 178 -8.48 2.82 9.59
N ALA A 179 -9.49 2.53 10.40
CA ALA A 179 -10.76 1.93 9.93
C ALA A 179 -11.52 2.80 8.91
N HIS A 180 -11.26 4.11 8.86
CA HIS A 180 -11.85 5.01 7.87
C HIS A 180 -11.30 4.81 6.45
N PHE A 181 -10.15 4.15 6.30
CA PHE A 181 -9.67 3.62 5.02
C PHE A 181 -10.34 2.27 4.77
N ARG A 182 -11.58 2.34 4.26
CA ARG A 182 -12.37 1.18 3.83
C ARG A 182 -12.76 1.34 2.37
N LYS A 183 -13.02 0.20 1.71
CA LYS A 183 -13.70 0.21 0.42
C LYS A 183 -15.05 0.94 0.56
N ARG A 184 -15.36 1.77 -0.41
CA ARG A 184 -16.55 2.61 -0.42
C ARG A 184 -17.65 1.99 -1.28
N ASN A 185 -18.88 2.39 -1.01
CA ASN A 185 -20.02 1.98 -1.83
C ASN A 185 -20.06 2.84 -3.12
N PRO A 186 -20.71 2.37 -4.20
CA PRO A 186 -20.77 3.12 -5.45
C PRO A 186 -21.38 4.52 -5.33
N GLU A 187 -22.25 4.75 -4.34
CA GLU A 187 -22.85 6.06 -4.09
C GLU A 187 -21.84 7.08 -3.54
N GLU A 188 -21.00 6.66 -2.58
CA GLU A 188 -19.87 7.44 -2.08
C GLU A 188 -18.88 7.76 -3.21
N THR A 189 -18.61 6.77 -4.08
CA THR A 189 -17.79 6.95 -5.29
C THR A 189 -18.42 7.99 -6.23
N HIS A 190 -19.72 7.87 -6.48
CA HIS A 190 -20.45 8.78 -7.36
C HIS A 190 -20.36 10.22 -6.86
N ARG A 191 -20.66 10.45 -5.57
CA ARG A 191 -20.59 11.79 -4.96
C ARG A 191 -19.18 12.38 -5.03
N LEU A 192 -18.15 11.58 -4.75
CA LEU A 192 -16.75 12.02 -4.86
C LEU A 192 -16.41 12.45 -6.28
N TRP A 193 -16.76 11.66 -7.29
CA TRP A 193 -16.39 11.96 -8.68
C TRP A 193 -17.23 13.08 -9.30
N THR A 194 -18.43 13.34 -8.78
CA THR A 194 -19.22 14.51 -9.16
C THR A 194 -18.54 15.82 -8.75
N THR A 195 -17.86 15.85 -7.59
CA THR A 195 -17.12 17.04 -7.13
C THR A 195 -15.68 17.06 -7.64
N LEU A 196 -15.01 15.92 -7.71
CA LEU A 196 -13.60 15.82 -8.05
C LEU A 196 -13.36 15.97 -9.56
N ALA A 197 -14.14 15.32 -10.43
CA ALA A 197 -13.89 15.33 -11.87
C ALA A 197 -13.82 16.76 -12.47
N PRO A 198 -14.68 17.72 -12.11
CA PRO A 198 -14.60 19.10 -12.61
C PRO A 198 -13.36 19.87 -12.12
N THR A 199 -12.77 19.47 -10.99
CA THR A 199 -11.61 20.17 -10.40
C THR A 199 -10.26 19.69 -10.95
N ILE A 200 -10.26 18.55 -11.66
CA ILE A 200 -9.05 18.00 -12.25
C ILE A 200 -8.58 18.90 -13.41
N SER A 201 -7.38 19.44 -13.25
CA SER A 201 -6.70 20.24 -14.26
C SER A 201 -5.29 19.68 -14.51
N PRO A 202 -4.82 19.57 -15.77
CA PRO A 202 -5.56 19.78 -17.03
C PRO A 202 -6.75 18.83 -17.21
N SER A 203 -7.78 19.25 -17.97
CA SER A 203 -8.97 18.42 -18.21
C SER A 203 -8.62 17.10 -18.90
N CYS A 204 -9.36 16.03 -18.59
CA CYS A 204 -9.14 14.69 -19.14
C CYS A 204 -10.31 14.24 -20.04
N ASN A 205 -10.93 15.17 -20.77
CA ASN A 205 -12.15 14.92 -21.55
C ASN A 205 -11.93 13.91 -22.69
N ASP A 206 -10.72 13.85 -23.24
CA ASP A 206 -10.26 12.86 -24.22
C ASP A 206 -10.03 11.46 -23.62
N PHE A 207 -9.91 11.41 -22.29
CA PHE A 207 -9.55 10.20 -21.55
C PHE A 207 -10.77 9.54 -20.90
N TRP A 208 -11.72 10.33 -20.40
CA TRP A 208 -12.91 9.84 -19.72
C TRP A 208 -13.83 9.01 -20.63
N PRO A 209 -14.55 8.02 -20.08
CA PRO A 209 -15.72 7.49 -20.76
C PRO A 209 -16.79 8.59 -20.87
N ALA A 210 -17.67 8.47 -21.87
CA ALA A 210 -18.77 9.41 -22.05
C ALA A 210 -19.67 9.42 -20.80
N HIS A 211 -19.81 10.59 -20.18
CA HIS A 211 -20.58 10.80 -18.96
C HIS A 211 -21.22 12.19 -18.96
N SER A 212 -22.24 12.37 -18.13
CA SER A 212 -23.06 13.56 -17.99
C SER A 212 -23.38 13.79 -16.51
N LEU A 213 -22.67 14.74 -15.89
CA LEU A 213 -22.92 15.12 -14.51
C LEU A 213 -24.30 15.81 -14.35
N PRO A 214 -24.99 15.65 -13.22
CA PRO A 214 -24.64 14.80 -12.08
C PRO A 214 -25.05 13.33 -12.27
N ARG A 215 -25.77 12.97 -13.33
CA ARG A 215 -26.38 11.64 -13.50
C ARG A 215 -25.37 10.50 -13.67
N THR A 216 -24.25 10.77 -14.33
CA THR A 216 -23.18 9.78 -14.53
C THR A 216 -21.82 10.44 -14.35
N THR A 217 -20.86 9.70 -13.80
CA THR A 217 -19.49 10.15 -13.58
C THR A 217 -18.52 9.28 -14.38
N PRO A 218 -17.22 9.63 -14.47
CA PRO A 218 -16.23 8.77 -15.12
C PRO A 218 -16.10 7.36 -14.50
N PHE A 219 -16.58 7.17 -13.26
CA PHE A 219 -16.46 5.91 -12.51
C PHE A 219 -17.80 5.21 -12.25
N THR A 220 -18.93 5.92 -12.34
CA THR A 220 -20.24 5.39 -11.97
C THR A 220 -21.34 5.72 -12.98
N SER A 221 -22.32 4.83 -13.10
CA SER A 221 -23.56 5.02 -13.85
C SER A 221 -24.76 4.77 -12.95
N GLU A 222 -25.81 5.56 -13.07
CA GLU A 222 -27.10 5.25 -12.45
C GLU A 222 -27.81 4.13 -13.20
N SER A 223 -28.31 3.13 -12.47
CA SER A 223 -29.22 2.11 -13.01
C SER A 223 -30.65 2.67 -13.04
N GLY A 224 -30.95 3.47 -14.05
CA GLY A 224 -32.30 3.96 -14.34
C GLY A 224 -32.59 3.86 -15.84
N PRO A 225 -33.86 3.72 -16.25
CA PRO A 225 -34.22 3.71 -17.67
C PRO A 225 -33.67 4.95 -18.37
N SER A 226 -33.18 4.75 -19.60
CA SER A 226 -32.61 5.83 -20.41
C SER A 226 -33.59 7.00 -20.49
N ALA A 227 -33.12 8.25 -20.58
CA ALA A 227 -33.98 9.43 -20.77
C ALA A 227 -34.94 9.27 -21.99
N VAL A 228 -34.57 8.41 -22.95
CA VAL A 228 -35.38 8.03 -24.12
C VAL A 228 -36.52 7.05 -23.76
N GLU A 229 -36.34 6.22 -22.74
CA GLU A 229 -37.37 5.28 -22.24
C GLU A 229 -38.37 5.98 -21.32
N ILE A 230 -37.92 6.94 -20.51
CA ILE A 230 -38.82 7.78 -19.69
C ILE A 230 -39.71 8.64 -20.59
N ALA A 231 -39.18 9.25 -21.67
CA ALA A 231 -40.00 9.99 -22.62
C ALA A 231 -41.07 9.12 -23.33
N ARG A 232 -40.77 7.84 -23.57
CA ARG A 232 -41.72 6.85 -24.11
C ARG A 232 -42.72 6.35 -23.06
N GLN A 233 -42.32 6.27 -21.79
CA GLN A 233 -43.20 5.88 -20.69
C GLN A 233 -44.10 7.03 -20.22
N GLU A 234 -43.65 8.28 -20.27
CA GLU A 234 -44.46 9.47 -19.96
C GLU A 234 -45.59 9.66 -20.98
N THR A 235 -45.35 9.33 -22.26
CA THR A 235 -46.42 9.33 -23.29
C THR A 235 -47.40 8.18 -23.13
N ALA A 236 -47.00 7.05 -22.54
CA ALA A 236 -47.90 5.91 -22.25
C ALA A 236 -48.63 6.05 -20.89
N ALA A 237 -48.00 6.66 -19.88
CA ALA A 237 -48.53 6.81 -18.52
C ALA A 237 -49.54 7.98 -18.40
N ALA A 238 -49.51 8.94 -19.33
CA ALA A 238 -50.51 10.02 -19.40
C ALA A 238 -51.95 9.53 -19.66
N ALA A 239 -52.14 8.26 -20.04
CA ALA A 239 -53.45 7.66 -20.29
C ALA A 239 -54.09 6.94 -19.08
N LEU A 240 -53.37 6.75 -17.96
CA LEU A 240 -53.94 6.13 -16.75
C LEU A 240 -53.38 6.78 -15.47
N VAL A 241 -53.98 7.91 -15.07
CA VAL A 241 -53.80 8.47 -13.73
C VAL A 241 -55.00 8.06 -12.87
N THR A 242 -54.81 7.05 -12.03
CA THR A 242 -55.60 6.88 -10.80
C THR A 242 -54.64 6.61 -9.66
N GLN A 243 -54.60 7.57 -8.74
CA GLN A 243 -54.04 7.59 -7.38
C GLN A 243 -53.14 6.40 -6.96
N ARG A 244 -51.83 6.65 -6.80
CA ARG A 244 -50.99 5.93 -5.84
C ARG A 244 -50.14 6.89 -5.00
N SER A 245 -50.12 6.56 -3.70
CA SER A 245 -49.44 7.20 -2.57
C SER A 245 -47.92 7.36 -2.77
N PRO A 246 -47.26 8.38 -2.18
CA PRO A 246 -45.82 8.57 -2.24
C PRO A 246 -45.12 7.67 -1.20
N GLU A 247 -45.02 6.38 -1.49
CA GLU A 247 -44.17 5.47 -0.70
C GLU A 247 -43.01 4.94 -1.56
N ALA A 248 -41.80 5.31 -1.13
CA ALA A 248 -40.50 4.79 -1.56
C ALA A 248 -40.18 4.86 -3.08
N ALA A 249 -39.92 6.07 -3.59
CA ALA A 249 -38.99 6.19 -4.71
C ALA A 249 -37.60 5.72 -4.23
N SER A 250 -37.24 4.47 -4.54
CA SER A 250 -35.88 3.97 -4.35
C SER A 250 -34.92 4.94 -5.03
N SER A 251 -34.00 5.55 -4.27
CA SER A 251 -32.94 6.38 -4.83
C SER A 251 -32.21 5.60 -5.93
N PRO A 252 -31.86 6.22 -7.07
CA PRO A 252 -31.20 5.52 -8.16
C PRO A 252 -29.94 4.85 -7.65
N GLU A 253 -29.86 3.53 -7.82
CA GLU A 253 -28.72 2.76 -7.33
C GLU A 253 -27.53 3.04 -8.25
N SER A 254 -26.50 3.69 -7.71
CA SER A 254 -25.25 3.94 -8.42
C SER A 254 -24.51 2.62 -8.60
N LEU A 255 -24.01 2.35 -9.80
CA LEU A 255 -23.18 1.18 -10.11
C LEU A 255 -21.83 1.64 -10.65
N LEU A 256 -20.78 0.85 -10.39
CA LEU A 256 -19.46 1.08 -10.97
C LEU A 256 -19.46 0.70 -12.45
N ARG A 257 -18.87 1.55 -13.30
CA ARG A 257 -18.80 1.29 -14.75
C ARG A 257 -17.71 0.27 -15.08
N ASP A 258 -17.95 -0.60 -16.06
CA ASP A 258 -16.93 -1.56 -16.53
C ASP A 258 -15.82 -0.90 -17.37
N ASP A 259 -16.12 0.23 -18.03
CA ASP A 259 -15.18 1.00 -18.86
C ASP A 259 -14.45 2.11 -18.09
N ARG A 260 -14.59 2.16 -16.76
CA ARG A 260 -13.92 3.16 -15.92
C ARG A 260 -12.40 2.99 -15.99
N PRO A 261 -11.62 4.09 -15.97
CA PRO A 261 -10.18 3.99 -15.85
C PRO A 261 -9.81 3.39 -14.47
N ALA A 262 -8.73 2.63 -14.43
CA ALA A 262 -8.10 2.24 -13.17
C ALA A 262 -7.54 3.47 -12.47
N LEU A 263 -7.67 3.52 -11.14
CA LEU A 263 -7.25 4.65 -10.33
C LEU A 263 -6.00 4.31 -9.51
N VAL A 264 -4.96 5.11 -9.66
CA VAL A 264 -3.77 5.10 -8.81
C VAL A 264 -3.72 6.41 -8.05
N VAL A 265 -3.48 6.36 -6.75
CA VAL A 265 -3.34 7.54 -5.90
C VAL A 265 -1.95 7.51 -5.27
N SER A 266 -1.20 8.60 -5.42
CA SER A 266 0.13 8.74 -4.82
C SER A 266 0.22 10.05 -4.05
N SER A 267 0.69 9.98 -2.81
CA SER A 267 1.13 11.16 -2.05
C SER A 267 2.59 11.45 -2.32
N THR A 268 2.97 12.72 -2.43
CA THR A 268 4.38 13.15 -2.56
C THR A 268 4.60 14.50 -1.88
N SER A 269 5.77 14.69 -1.28
CA SER A 269 6.19 15.98 -0.73
C SER A 269 6.71 16.94 -1.79
N TRP A 270 6.97 16.49 -3.02
CA TRP A 270 7.58 17.27 -4.10
C TRP A 270 8.90 17.96 -3.70
N THR A 271 9.67 17.32 -2.82
CA THR A 271 10.99 17.79 -2.37
C THR A 271 12.10 16.97 -3.00
N ALA A 272 13.32 17.52 -3.06
CA ALA A 272 14.45 16.89 -3.74
C ALA A 272 14.90 15.53 -3.11
N ASP A 273 14.48 15.23 -1.89
CA ASP A 273 14.69 13.94 -1.24
C ASP A 273 13.75 12.83 -1.73
N GLU A 274 12.69 13.16 -2.47
CA GLU A 274 11.81 12.20 -3.15
C GLU A 274 12.12 12.10 -4.65
N ASP A 275 12.46 10.89 -5.13
CA ASP A 275 12.64 10.63 -6.56
C ASP A 275 11.29 10.33 -7.24
N PHE A 276 10.59 11.39 -7.64
CA PHE A 276 9.33 11.29 -8.39
C PHE A 276 9.52 10.80 -9.83
N SER A 277 10.75 10.82 -10.37
CA SER A 277 11.03 10.33 -11.73
C SER A 277 10.67 8.86 -11.91
N ILE A 278 10.67 8.09 -10.82
CA ILE A 278 10.33 6.68 -10.82
C ILE A 278 8.87 6.46 -11.23
N LEU A 279 7.93 7.29 -10.74
CA LEU A 279 6.53 7.22 -11.14
C LEU A 279 6.38 7.50 -12.65
N LEU A 280 7.06 8.54 -13.14
CA LEU A 280 7.01 8.92 -14.56
C LEU A 280 7.57 7.81 -15.46
N LYS A 281 8.67 7.19 -15.06
CA LYS A 281 9.25 6.04 -15.77
C LYS A 281 8.27 4.86 -15.83
N ALA A 282 7.62 4.54 -14.70
CA ALA A 282 6.64 3.46 -14.64
C ALA A 282 5.41 3.73 -15.52
N ALA A 283 4.90 4.97 -15.50
CA ALA A 283 3.82 5.41 -16.38
C ALA A 283 4.18 5.27 -17.86
N GLY A 284 5.37 5.72 -18.26
CA GLY A 284 5.84 5.57 -19.65
C GLY A 284 6.03 4.11 -20.07
N ILE A 285 6.50 3.23 -19.17
CA ILE A 285 6.59 1.79 -19.44
C ILE A 285 5.19 1.20 -19.68
N TYR A 286 4.22 1.57 -18.83
CA TYR A 286 2.84 1.10 -18.96
C TYR A 286 2.22 1.55 -20.29
N GLU A 287 2.36 2.83 -20.62
CA GLU A 287 1.87 3.41 -21.88
C GLU A 287 2.43 2.67 -23.09
N ARG A 288 3.76 2.48 -23.17
CA ARG A 288 4.40 1.76 -24.28
C ARG A 288 3.90 0.32 -24.37
N ARG A 289 3.71 -0.35 -23.23
CA ARG A 289 3.21 -1.72 -23.20
C ARG A 289 1.77 -1.82 -23.70
N ALA A 290 0.90 -0.88 -23.30
CA ALA A 290 -0.49 -0.84 -23.74
C ALA A 290 -0.58 -0.63 -25.26
N ARG A 291 0.21 0.29 -25.79
CA ARG A 291 0.33 0.55 -27.23
C ARG A 291 0.79 -0.68 -28.01
N GLN A 292 1.80 -1.39 -27.52
CA GLN A 292 2.29 -2.62 -28.15
C GLN A 292 1.21 -3.71 -28.20
N LEU A 293 0.44 -3.89 -27.12
CA LEU A 293 -0.60 -4.91 -27.07
C LEU A 293 -1.72 -4.63 -28.07
N VAL A 294 -2.12 -3.37 -28.22
CA VAL A 294 -3.11 -2.98 -29.24
C VAL A 294 -2.57 -3.18 -30.66
N ALA A 295 -1.32 -2.78 -30.93
CA ALA A 295 -0.71 -2.99 -32.24
C ALA A 295 -0.61 -4.48 -32.61
N VAL A 296 -0.30 -5.36 -31.64
CA VAL A 296 -0.30 -6.82 -31.85
C VAL A 296 -1.72 -7.35 -32.09
N ALA A 297 -2.72 -6.87 -31.35
CA ALA A 297 -4.11 -7.27 -31.55
C ALA A 297 -4.63 -6.86 -32.94
N GLU A 298 -4.30 -5.66 -33.40
CA GLU A 298 -4.65 -5.15 -34.74
C GLU A 298 -3.95 -5.95 -35.85
N ALA A 299 -2.66 -6.29 -35.67
CA ALA A 299 -1.91 -7.12 -36.62
C ALA A 299 -2.50 -8.54 -36.75
N ASN A 300 -2.92 -9.15 -35.64
CA ASN A 300 -3.54 -10.46 -35.62
C ASN A 300 -4.94 -10.46 -36.28
N GLN A 301 -5.70 -9.36 -36.17
CA GLN A 301 -6.99 -9.22 -36.86
C GLN A 301 -6.82 -9.03 -38.38
N THR A 302 -5.77 -8.31 -38.80
CA THR A 302 -5.49 -8.04 -40.21
C THR A 302 -4.97 -9.29 -40.95
N SER A 303 -4.24 -10.16 -40.25
CA SER A 303 -3.75 -11.43 -40.81
C SER A 303 -4.82 -12.54 -40.88
N ALA A 304 -5.89 -12.45 -40.08
CA ALA A 304 -7.03 -13.37 -40.14
C ALA A 304 -8.06 -13.05 -41.23
N SER A 305 -7.93 -11.91 -41.93
CA SER A 305 -8.93 -11.38 -42.89
C SER A 305 -8.45 -11.34 -44.35
N SER A 306 -7.33 -11.98 -44.70
CA SER A 306 -6.94 -12.14 -46.12
C SER A 306 -7.80 -13.23 -46.81
N PRO A 307 -8.31 -12.98 -48.03
CA PRO A 307 -9.17 -13.92 -48.74
C PRO A 307 -8.36 -15.14 -49.20
N THR A 308 -8.96 -16.32 -49.07
CA THR A 308 -8.54 -17.56 -49.73
C THR A 308 -8.26 -17.30 -51.21
N LEU A 309 -6.97 -17.29 -51.58
CA LEU A 309 -6.58 -17.54 -52.96
C LEU A 309 -6.91 -19.01 -53.24
N GLU A 310 -7.84 -19.23 -54.16
CA GLU A 310 -8.13 -20.53 -54.74
C GLU A 310 -6.83 -21.18 -55.23
N GLU A 311 -6.52 -22.37 -54.71
CA GLU A 311 -5.49 -23.22 -55.31
C GLU A 311 -5.99 -23.68 -56.70
N PRO A 312 -5.21 -23.49 -57.78
CA PRO A 312 -5.51 -24.17 -59.02
C PRO A 312 -5.10 -25.64 -58.90
N ILE A 313 -6.05 -26.46 -59.31
CA ILE A 313 -6.04 -27.92 -59.42
C ILE A 313 -4.70 -28.46 -59.93
N ALA A 314 -4.15 -29.41 -59.18
CA ALA A 314 -2.98 -30.20 -59.54
C ALA A 314 -3.17 -30.93 -60.89
N SER A 315 -2.22 -30.74 -61.80
CA SER A 315 -1.90 -31.73 -62.84
C SER A 315 -0.55 -32.34 -62.49
N GLY A 316 -0.51 -33.68 -62.49
CA GLY A 316 0.61 -34.46 -62.00
C GLY A 316 1.87 -34.32 -62.85
N ASP A 317 3.01 -34.23 -62.18
CA ASP A 317 4.11 -35.20 -62.31
C ASP A 317 5.29 -34.77 -61.42
N ALA A 318 6.08 -35.77 -61.00
CA ALA A 318 7.37 -35.67 -60.29
C ALA A 318 7.35 -35.57 -58.75
N PHE A 319 6.90 -36.67 -58.14
CA PHE A 319 7.19 -37.02 -56.74
C PHE A 319 8.46 -37.91 -56.68
N ASP A 320 9.67 -37.36 -56.82
CA ASP A 320 10.88 -38.08 -56.37
C ASP A 320 12.17 -37.24 -56.35
N ARG A 321 12.49 -36.67 -55.18
CA ARG A 321 13.84 -36.56 -54.58
C ARG A 321 13.90 -35.45 -53.54
N ALA A 322 14.16 -35.87 -52.29
CA ALA A 322 15.05 -35.22 -51.31
C ALA A 322 14.56 -35.41 -49.85
N ARG A 323 14.28 -36.66 -49.47
CA ARG A 323 14.31 -37.09 -48.05
C ARG A 323 15.10 -38.38 -47.91
N ARG A 324 16.40 -38.31 -48.19
CA ARG A 324 17.42 -39.25 -47.68
C ARG A 324 18.75 -38.50 -47.56
N ARG A 325 19.49 -38.80 -46.48
CA ARG A 325 20.79 -38.25 -46.02
C ARG A 325 20.61 -37.12 -45.00
N LEU A 326 20.99 -37.21 -43.72
CA LEU A 326 21.85 -38.14 -43.00
C LEU A 326 21.42 -38.25 -41.52
N SER A 327 21.36 -39.48 -41.02
CA SER A 327 21.63 -39.81 -39.62
C SER A 327 23.07 -40.33 -39.52
N SER A 328 23.82 -39.92 -38.49
CA SER A 328 24.59 -40.78 -37.57
C SER A 328 25.93 -40.19 -37.13
N SER A 329 26.10 -40.06 -35.81
CA SER A 329 27.33 -40.29 -35.02
C SER A 329 27.01 -39.87 -33.57
N SER A 330 26.36 -40.71 -32.75
CA SER A 330 26.97 -41.69 -31.83
C SER A 330 28.06 -41.12 -30.91
N HIS A 331 27.77 -41.00 -29.61
CA HIS A 331 28.47 -41.75 -28.55
C HIS A 331 27.75 -41.64 -27.20
N ARG A 332 27.99 -42.66 -26.38
CA ARG A 332 27.21 -43.20 -25.26
C ARG A 332 28.12 -43.27 -24.02
N ALA A 333 27.60 -42.97 -22.83
CA ALA A 333 27.95 -43.58 -21.52
C ALA A 333 27.04 -42.94 -20.44
N THR A 334 26.02 -43.57 -19.85
CA THR A 334 25.92 -44.66 -18.84
C THR A 334 26.38 -44.32 -17.42
N GLY A 335 25.46 -44.51 -16.46
CA GLY A 335 25.70 -44.64 -15.00
C GLY A 335 24.68 -43.84 -14.18
N SER A 336 23.44 -44.30 -13.92
CA SER A 336 22.98 -45.23 -12.86
C SER A 336 23.23 -44.77 -11.41
N GLY A 337 22.18 -44.67 -10.60
CA GLY A 337 22.30 -44.56 -9.14
C GLY A 337 21.04 -44.11 -8.40
N SER A 338 20.12 -45.05 -8.18
CA SER A 338 18.94 -44.98 -7.31
C SER A 338 19.29 -44.84 -5.81
N GLY A 339 18.38 -44.30 -4.99
CA GLY A 339 18.47 -44.42 -3.53
C GLY A 339 17.36 -43.71 -2.75
N SER A 340 16.19 -44.36 -2.66
CA SER A 340 15.10 -44.08 -1.71
C SER A 340 15.41 -44.67 -0.34
N VAL A 341 15.13 -43.96 0.76
CA VAL A 341 14.99 -44.55 2.10
C VAL A 341 13.83 -43.88 2.84
N GLU A 342 12.75 -44.64 3.03
CA GLU A 342 11.76 -44.46 4.09
C GLU A 342 12.23 -45.19 5.36
N TYR A 343 11.89 -44.67 6.52
CA TYR A 343 11.69 -45.48 7.73
C TYR A 343 10.58 -44.87 8.59
N ALA A 344 9.66 -45.72 9.02
CA ALA A 344 8.50 -45.41 9.84
C ALA A 344 8.63 -46.03 11.25
N SER A 345 7.78 -45.54 12.18
CA SER A 345 7.29 -46.20 13.40
C SER A 345 8.24 -46.19 14.62
N SER A 346 7.86 -45.98 15.90
CA SER A 346 6.58 -46.04 16.63
C SER A 346 6.70 -45.47 18.07
N ALA A 347 5.56 -45.00 18.63
CA ALA A 347 5.03 -45.11 20.02
C ALA A 347 5.89 -44.61 21.22
N SER A 348 5.39 -44.07 22.35
CA SER A 348 4.09 -43.89 23.00
C SER A 348 4.26 -42.89 24.18
N GLY A 349 3.21 -42.19 24.63
CA GLY A 349 3.27 -41.45 25.91
C GLY A 349 2.14 -40.43 26.14
N SER A 350 1.07 -40.89 26.77
CA SER A 350 -0.17 -40.18 27.12
C SER A 350 0.00 -39.09 28.18
N MET A 351 -0.59 -37.90 27.97
CA MET A 351 -1.41 -37.24 29.01
C MET A 351 -2.36 -36.20 28.41
N ARG A 352 -3.58 -36.19 28.95
CA ARG A 352 -4.79 -35.60 28.39
C ARG A 352 -5.15 -34.35 29.20
N GLU A 353 -5.12 -33.16 28.58
CA GLU A 353 -5.69 -31.96 29.19
C GLU A 353 -6.60 -31.24 28.18
N LYS A 354 -7.88 -31.14 28.55
CA LYS A 354 -8.96 -30.56 27.74
C LYS A 354 -8.80 -29.04 27.70
N SER A 355 -8.16 -28.52 26.66
CA SER A 355 -8.24 -27.11 26.29
C SER A 355 -9.15 -26.94 25.07
N ARG A 356 -10.22 -26.14 25.22
CA ARG A 356 -11.10 -25.72 24.12
C ARG A 356 -10.27 -24.89 23.12
N LYS A 357 -9.65 -25.56 22.15
CA LYS A 357 -8.99 -24.92 21.00
C LYS A 357 -10.04 -24.24 20.13
N ARG A 358 -10.15 -22.91 20.25
CA ARG A 358 -10.61 -22.09 19.12
C ARG A 358 -9.57 -22.30 18.02
N ALA A 359 -9.97 -22.82 16.87
CA ALA A 359 -9.08 -23.07 15.75
C ALA A 359 -8.36 -21.76 15.39
N SER A 360 -7.06 -21.69 15.70
CA SER A 360 -6.18 -20.65 15.20
C SER A 360 -6.00 -20.92 13.72
N VAL A 361 -6.83 -20.29 12.89
CA VAL A 361 -6.59 -20.20 11.46
C VAL A 361 -5.25 -19.49 11.31
N SER A 362 -4.25 -20.24 10.87
CA SER A 362 -2.93 -19.71 10.54
C SER A 362 -3.13 -18.54 9.59
N ALA A 363 -2.43 -17.43 9.82
CA ALA A 363 -2.51 -16.23 9.00
C ALA A 363 -2.16 -16.47 7.51
N GLU A 364 -1.63 -17.65 7.17
CA GLU A 364 -1.38 -18.11 5.81
C GLU A 364 -2.63 -18.61 5.07
N GLU A 365 -3.71 -19.03 5.76
CA GLU A 365 -4.94 -19.50 5.09
C GLU A 365 -5.94 -18.36 4.80
N ALA A 366 -5.85 -17.23 5.52
CA ALA A 366 -6.72 -16.07 5.29
C ALA A 366 -6.22 -15.13 4.18
N PHE A 367 -4.97 -15.28 3.76
CA PHE A 367 -4.34 -14.52 2.68
C PHE A 367 -3.58 -15.51 1.78
N GLY A 368 -4.32 -16.21 0.92
CA GLY A 368 -3.68 -16.91 -0.19
C GLY A 368 -2.78 -15.93 -0.95
N PRO A 369 -1.58 -16.34 -1.39
CA PRO A 369 -0.75 -15.47 -2.20
C PRO A 369 -1.59 -15.10 -3.42
N THR A 370 -1.93 -13.81 -3.56
CA THR A 370 -2.48 -13.27 -4.81
C THR A 370 -1.38 -13.41 -5.86
N ARG A 371 -1.18 -14.63 -6.36
CA ARG A 371 -0.35 -14.86 -7.54
C ARG A 371 -1.17 -14.29 -8.67
N LEU A 372 -0.77 -13.09 -9.12
CA LEU A 372 -1.18 -12.56 -10.40
C LEU A 372 -1.08 -13.69 -11.43
N PRO A 373 -2.06 -13.87 -12.32
CA PRO A 373 -1.96 -14.89 -13.35
C PRO A 373 -0.65 -14.67 -14.12
N ASN A 374 0.17 -15.71 -14.25
CA ASN A 374 1.41 -15.69 -15.03
C ASN A 374 1.14 -15.63 -16.55
N GLU A 375 -0.12 -15.47 -16.96
CA GLU A 375 -0.52 -15.28 -18.34
C GLU A 375 -0.39 -13.79 -18.71
N PRO A 376 0.32 -13.44 -19.80
CA PRO A 376 0.47 -12.06 -20.22
C PRO A 376 -0.90 -11.47 -20.58
N ALA A 377 -1.21 -10.29 -20.05
CA ALA A 377 -2.47 -9.59 -20.35
C ALA A 377 -2.55 -9.24 -21.85
N GLU A 378 -3.69 -9.54 -22.47
CA GLU A 378 -3.97 -9.24 -23.89
C GLU A 378 -4.30 -7.76 -24.12
N MET A 379 -4.86 -7.08 -23.12
CA MET A 379 -5.15 -5.64 -23.15
C MET A 379 -4.89 -5.01 -21.77
N LEU A 380 -4.61 -3.71 -21.77
CA LEU A 380 -4.41 -2.91 -20.56
C LEU A 380 -5.49 -1.84 -20.42
N PRO A 381 -6.08 -1.66 -19.22
CA PRO A 381 -7.04 -0.58 -18.99
C PRO A 381 -6.38 0.80 -19.04
N LYS A 382 -7.19 1.82 -19.27
CA LYS A 382 -6.78 3.22 -19.03
C LYS A 382 -6.46 3.41 -17.54
N VAL A 383 -5.41 4.16 -17.19
CA VAL A 383 -4.96 4.42 -15.82
C VAL A 383 -4.91 5.93 -15.56
N LEU A 384 -5.68 6.38 -14.58
CA LEU A 384 -5.58 7.71 -14.01
C LEU A 384 -4.71 7.66 -12.75
N ILE A 385 -3.62 8.42 -12.75
CA ILE A 385 -2.75 8.60 -11.60
C ILE A 385 -3.03 9.98 -10.99
N LEU A 386 -3.61 9.99 -9.79
CA LEU A 386 -3.80 11.19 -9.00
C LEU A 386 -2.66 11.36 -8.01
N VAL A 387 -1.99 12.51 -8.09
CA VAL A 387 -0.85 12.84 -7.25
C VAL A 387 -1.22 13.97 -6.30
N THR A 388 -1.13 13.72 -5.01
CA THR A 388 -1.47 14.68 -3.96
C THR A 388 -0.22 15.19 -3.25
N GLY A 389 -0.27 16.42 -2.75
CA GLY A 389 0.78 16.99 -1.90
C GLY A 389 1.23 18.38 -2.32
N LYS A 390 2.16 18.95 -1.54
CA LYS A 390 2.69 20.31 -1.73
C LYS A 390 4.21 20.30 -1.57
N GLY A 391 4.91 20.96 -2.49
CA GLY A 391 6.34 21.23 -2.38
C GLY A 391 6.88 21.97 -3.60
N GLU A 392 8.16 22.31 -3.53
CA GLU A 392 8.84 23.25 -4.44
C GLU A 392 9.04 22.70 -5.85
N LEU A 393 9.21 21.38 -6.02
CA LEU A 393 9.43 20.76 -7.33
C LEU A 393 8.14 20.42 -8.06
N ARG A 394 6.97 20.73 -7.48
CA ARG A 394 5.67 20.36 -8.07
C ARG A 394 5.52 20.90 -9.49
N ALA A 395 5.76 22.20 -9.69
CA ALA A 395 5.61 22.84 -11.00
C ALA A 395 6.56 22.26 -12.05
N HIS A 396 7.79 21.92 -11.66
CA HIS A 396 8.76 21.27 -12.53
C HIS A 396 8.23 19.91 -13.02
N TYR A 397 7.69 19.09 -12.12
CA TYR A 397 7.16 17.77 -12.50
C TYR A 397 5.84 17.86 -13.27
N GLU A 398 4.98 18.85 -13.00
CA GLU A 398 3.79 19.11 -13.81
C GLU A 398 4.15 19.45 -15.28
N GLN A 399 5.20 20.23 -15.50
CA GLN A 399 5.72 20.51 -16.84
C GLN A 399 6.27 19.26 -17.51
N GLU A 400 7.03 18.44 -16.77
CA GLU A 400 7.58 17.19 -17.30
C GLU A 400 6.47 16.18 -17.65
N ILE A 401 5.42 16.08 -16.83
CA ILE A 401 4.22 15.29 -17.14
C ILE A 401 3.59 15.76 -18.46
N ALA A 402 3.36 17.07 -18.60
CA ALA A 402 2.77 17.62 -19.82
C ALA A 402 3.64 17.37 -21.05
N ARG A 403 4.97 17.50 -20.90
CA ARG A 403 5.94 17.19 -21.95
C ARG A 403 5.88 15.73 -22.37
N LEU A 404 5.83 14.79 -21.42
CA LEU A 404 5.75 13.35 -21.70
C LEU A 404 4.42 12.98 -22.33
N GLU A 405 3.30 13.45 -21.78
CA GLU A 405 1.95 13.16 -22.29
C GLU A 405 1.79 13.65 -23.74
N SER A 406 2.37 14.80 -24.09
CA SER A 406 2.31 15.37 -25.44
C SER A 406 3.33 14.75 -26.40
N ALA A 407 4.61 14.68 -26.03
CA ALA A 407 5.68 14.24 -26.92
C ALA A 407 5.59 12.75 -27.27
N GLU A 408 5.10 11.91 -26.34
CA GLU A 408 4.91 10.48 -26.58
C GLU A 408 3.45 10.12 -26.93
N GLU A 409 2.58 11.12 -27.08
CA GLU A 409 1.14 10.97 -27.38
C GLU A 409 0.45 9.94 -26.47
N TRP A 410 0.50 10.15 -25.16
CA TRP A 410 -0.04 9.18 -24.21
C TRP A 410 -1.55 9.03 -24.37
N LYS A 411 -2.05 7.79 -24.40
CA LYS A 411 -3.49 7.46 -24.54
C LYS A 411 -4.03 6.59 -23.40
N TRP A 412 -3.18 5.80 -22.76
CA TRP A 412 -3.58 4.89 -21.69
C TRP A 412 -3.30 5.44 -20.30
N VAL A 413 -2.36 6.38 -20.14
CA VAL A 413 -2.04 6.98 -18.83
C VAL A 413 -2.32 8.48 -18.80
N ARG A 414 -2.92 8.95 -17.71
CA ARG A 414 -3.03 10.37 -17.35
C ARG A 414 -2.55 10.60 -15.94
N ILE A 415 -1.68 11.59 -15.73
CA ILE A 415 -1.20 11.97 -14.40
C ILE A 415 -1.72 13.36 -14.05
N ARG A 416 -2.44 13.50 -12.94
CA ARG A 416 -3.02 14.77 -12.52
C ARG A 416 -2.72 15.06 -11.06
N THR A 417 -2.34 16.30 -10.78
CA THR A 417 -2.13 16.76 -9.42
C THR A 417 -3.44 17.29 -8.86
N VAL A 418 -3.86 16.79 -7.71
CA VAL A 418 -5.11 17.24 -7.07
C VAL A 418 -4.87 17.63 -5.62
N TRP A 419 -5.57 18.67 -5.19
CA TRP A 419 -5.74 18.96 -3.77
C TRP A 419 -6.99 18.24 -3.29
N LEU A 420 -6.89 17.52 -2.17
CA LEU A 420 -8.02 16.83 -1.55
C LEU A 420 -8.18 17.35 -0.14
N GLU A 421 -9.42 17.61 0.24
CA GLU A 421 -9.74 17.86 1.63
C GLU A 421 -9.43 16.60 2.46
N ALA A 422 -9.10 16.80 3.74
CA ALA A 422 -8.74 15.69 4.63
C ALA A 422 -9.85 14.63 4.75
N ALA A 423 -11.11 15.02 4.52
CA ALA A 423 -12.26 14.12 4.51
C ALA A 423 -12.37 13.28 3.24
N ASP A 424 -11.91 13.80 2.08
CA ASP A 424 -12.04 13.13 0.78
C ASP A 424 -10.88 12.17 0.51
N TYR A 425 -9.72 12.41 1.13
CA TYR A 425 -8.52 11.59 0.96
C TYR A 425 -8.75 10.10 1.31
N PRO A 426 -9.39 9.75 2.44
CA PRO A 426 -9.74 8.36 2.73
C PRO A 426 -10.77 7.74 1.78
N VAL A 427 -11.65 8.56 1.19
CA VAL A 427 -12.66 8.09 0.23
C VAL A 427 -11.95 7.69 -1.06
N LEU A 428 -11.08 8.56 -1.58
CA LEU A 428 -10.30 8.30 -2.78
C LEU A 428 -9.38 7.08 -2.63
N LEU A 429 -8.74 6.91 -1.47
CA LEU A 429 -7.90 5.73 -1.20
C LEU A 429 -8.70 4.43 -1.00
N GLY A 430 -9.99 4.53 -0.66
CA GLY A 430 -10.89 3.38 -0.60
C GLY A 430 -11.25 2.84 -1.99
N GLU A 431 -11.21 3.69 -3.02
CA GLU A 431 -11.53 3.34 -4.42
C GLU A 431 -10.38 2.64 -5.15
N SER A 432 -9.13 2.98 -4.84
CA SER A 432 -7.96 2.35 -5.47
C SER A 432 -7.70 0.91 -5.00
N GLY A 433 -8.42 0.43 -3.98
CA GLY A 433 -8.39 -0.96 -3.51
C GLY A 433 -9.44 -1.84 -4.19
N GLY A 434 -9.00 -2.85 -4.94
CA GLY A 434 -9.85 -3.71 -5.77
C GLY A 434 -10.88 -4.59 -5.05
N GLN A 435 -11.63 -5.33 -5.87
CA GLN A 435 -12.85 -6.06 -5.55
C GLN A 435 -12.58 -7.35 -4.75
N ARG A 436 -13.30 -7.57 -3.64
CA ARG A 436 -13.33 -8.89 -2.99
C ARG A 436 -14.05 -9.88 -3.91
N VAL A 437 -13.34 -10.95 -4.25
CA VAL A 437 -13.88 -12.17 -4.85
C VAL A 437 -14.81 -12.81 -3.82
N GLY A 438 -16.12 -12.69 -4.03
CA GLY A 438 -17.13 -13.19 -3.09
C GLY A 438 -18.48 -13.56 -3.71
N ASP A 439 -18.89 -12.94 -4.82
CA ASP A 439 -20.16 -13.29 -5.49
C ASP A 439 -19.96 -14.23 -6.68
N ALA A 440 -20.65 -15.35 -6.62
CA ALA A 440 -20.53 -16.50 -7.52
C ALA A 440 -21.23 -16.33 -8.88
N THR A 441 -21.57 -15.10 -9.29
CA THR A 441 -22.34 -14.84 -10.53
C THR A 441 -21.63 -13.96 -11.56
N THR A 442 -20.40 -13.50 -11.29
CA THR A 442 -19.65 -12.65 -12.23
C THR A 442 -18.83 -13.51 -13.21
N ASN A 443 -19.06 -13.28 -14.50
CA ASN A 443 -18.60 -14.10 -15.63
C ASN A 443 -17.06 -14.28 -15.64
N ARG A 444 -16.58 -15.48 -16.00
CA ARG A 444 -15.17 -15.91 -15.90
C ARG A 444 -14.18 -15.01 -16.68
N ALA A 445 -14.66 -14.20 -17.62
CA ALA A 445 -13.87 -13.23 -18.37
C ALA A 445 -13.51 -11.96 -17.57
N GLN A 446 -14.33 -11.53 -16.59
CA GLN A 446 -14.08 -10.32 -15.77
C GLN A 446 -12.92 -10.48 -14.78
N LYS A 447 -12.49 -11.72 -14.50
CA LYS A 447 -11.35 -12.02 -13.60
C LYS A 447 -9.97 -11.71 -14.20
N ARG A 448 -9.87 -11.40 -15.50
CA ARG A 448 -8.59 -11.41 -16.23
C ARG A 448 -7.88 -10.05 -16.39
N LEU A 449 -8.53 -8.90 -16.20
CA LEU A 449 -8.04 -7.67 -16.85
C LEU A 449 -7.60 -6.49 -15.95
N ILE A 450 -7.83 -6.51 -14.63
CA ILE A 450 -7.79 -5.25 -13.86
C ILE A 450 -6.84 -5.39 -12.67
N GLY A 451 -5.58 -4.95 -12.83
CA GLY A 451 -4.67 -4.66 -11.71
C GLY A 451 -3.24 -5.22 -11.79
N ALA A 452 -3.06 -6.41 -12.37
CA ALA A 452 -1.78 -7.13 -12.37
C ALA A 452 -0.57 -6.42 -13.03
N PRO A 453 -0.70 -5.73 -14.19
CA PRO A 453 0.47 -5.36 -14.98
C PRO A 453 1.23 -4.14 -14.46
N PHE A 454 0.53 -3.15 -13.90
CA PHE A 454 1.16 -1.91 -13.41
C PHE A 454 1.93 -2.13 -12.10
N GLU A 455 1.39 -2.96 -11.21
CA GLU A 455 2.05 -3.32 -9.96
C GLU A 455 3.33 -4.12 -10.20
N GLN A 456 3.33 -5.02 -11.19
CA GLN A 456 4.51 -5.81 -11.58
C GLN A 456 5.61 -4.93 -12.18
N VAL A 457 5.24 -3.90 -12.96
CA VAL A 457 6.18 -2.88 -13.45
C VAL A 457 6.80 -2.08 -12.29
N LEU A 458 6.00 -1.61 -11.33
CA LEU A 458 6.48 -0.87 -10.17
C LEU A 458 7.36 -1.72 -9.23
N ARG A 459 7.02 -3.00 -9.05
CA ARG A 459 7.85 -3.96 -8.28
C ARG A 459 9.19 -4.24 -8.97
N THR A 460 9.20 -4.32 -10.30
CA THR A 460 10.44 -4.53 -11.08
C THR A 460 11.37 -3.31 -11.04
N LEU A 461 10.80 -2.10 -10.90
CA LEU A 461 11.55 -0.84 -10.81
C LEU A 461 12.00 -0.47 -9.38
N GLY A 462 11.71 -1.30 -8.36
CA GLY A 462 12.19 -1.09 -6.99
C GLY A 462 11.42 -0.05 -6.18
N CYS A 463 10.16 0.27 -6.54
CA CYS A 463 9.31 1.25 -5.85
C CYS A 463 8.83 0.76 -4.47
N LEU A 464 9.67 0.82 -3.42
CA LEU A 464 9.27 0.40 -2.07
C LEU A 464 8.74 1.53 -1.16
N CYS A 465 8.75 2.79 -1.61
CA CYS A 465 8.33 3.94 -0.80
C CYS A 465 6.96 4.56 -1.14
N MET A 466 6.31 4.15 -2.24
CA MET A 466 4.93 4.57 -2.49
C MET A 466 3.97 3.64 -1.74
N HIS A 467 3.02 4.21 -0.98
CA HIS A 467 1.88 3.48 -0.43
C HIS A 467 0.94 3.04 -1.56
N LEU A 468 1.42 2.14 -2.42
CA LEU A 468 0.63 1.51 -3.46
C LEU A 468 0.03 0.22 -2.89
N ARG A 469 -1.24 0.27 -2.49
CA ARG A 469 -2.07 -0.93 -2.34
C ARG A 469 -3.00 -1.00 -3.55
N LEU A 470 -2.52 -1.64 -4.61
CA LEU A 470 -3.37 -2.22 -5.65
C LEU A 470 -3.71 -3.64 -5.17
N VAL A 471 -4.98 -4.03 -5.21
CA VAL A 471 -5.42 -5.42 -4.96
C VAL A 471 -6.15 -5.92 -6.19
#